data_AF-A0A4R5G2U7-F1
#
_entry.id   AF-A0A4R5G2U7-F1
#
_cell.length_a   1.000
_cell.length_b   1.000
_cell.length_c   1.000
_cell.angle_alpha   90.00
_cell.angle_beta   90.00
_cell.angle_gamma   90.00
#
_symmetry.space_group_name_H-M   'P 1'
#
loop_
_entity.id
_entity.type
_entity.pdbx_description
1 polymer ?
#
loop_
_entity_poly.entity_id
_entity_poly.type
_entity_poly.pdbx_seq_one_letter_code
_entity_poly.pdbx_strand_id
1 'polypeptide(L)'
;VLAKGDEGEEIIVMGRGLGFQKKSGDEIDTSLVEKTFVMQDSTATNELTRVYIDLSPLETEVVLDIIKHGQEVLKTTFDTPFYIALADHLHYTLQRSRENLIIQNPLSWEIRKFFPKEYQLGRDALKIVFEKLGIILPEDEVSSIALHFINAQKDSGLVEQSYQISKIVTDILGIVRLFYGKIADEDSVSYNRFITHTQYFAQRVVNGVVQGKNDT
;
A
#
# COMPACT_ATOMS: atom_id res chain seq x y z
N VAL A 1 18.93 -7.45 5.65
CA VAL A 1 20.10 -7.75 6.51
C VAL A 1 20.66 -6.44 7.02
N LEU A 2 20.97 -6.35 8.31
CA LEU A 2 21.67 -5.20 8.90
C LEU A 2 23.17 -5.34 8.61
N ALA A 3 23.79 -4.29 8.07
CA ALA A 3 25.18 -4.29 7.63
C ALA A 3 25.85 -2.95 7.95
N LYS A 4 27.17 -2.90 7.78
CA LYS A 4 27.97 -1.69 7.91
C LYS A 4 28.40 -1.23 6.52
N GLY A 5 28.11 0.02 6.18
CA GLY A 5 28.49 0.65 4.92
C GLY A 5 29.97 1.01 4.88
N ASP A 6 30.43 1.47 3.71
CA ASP A 6 31.84 1.76 3.44
C ASP A 6 32.38 2.94 4.28
N GLU A 7 31.51 3.88 4.69
CA GLU A 7 31.87 5.00 5.57
C GLU A 7 31.71 4.65 7.07
N GLY A 8 31.38 3.38 7.36
CA GLY A 8 31.21 2.85 8.70
C GLY A 8 29.85 3.13 9.31
N GLU A 9 28.92 3.66 8.53
CA GLU A 9 27.53 3.90 8.87
C GLU A 9 26.73 2.60 8.91
N GLU A 10 25.71 2.58 9.75
CA GLU A 10 24.79 1.45 9.84
C GLU A 10 23.82 1.50 8.64
N ILE A 11 23.71 0.40 7.89
CA ILE A 11 22.85 0.31 6.70
C ILE A 11 21.97 -0.94 6.75
N ILE A 12 20.79 -0.87 6.14
CA ILE A 12 19.93 -2.02 5.89
C ILE A 12 20.02 -2.34 4.40
N VAL A 13 20.49 -3.54 4.08
CA VAL A 13 20.53 -4.05 2.71
C VAL A 13 19.44 -5.10 2.51
N MET A 14 18.69 -4.95 1.42
CA MET A 14 17.59 -5.83 1.03
C MET A 14 17.89 -6.45 -0.33
N GLY A 15 17.51 -7.72 -0.47
CA GLY A 15 17.85 -8.51 -1.65
C GLY A 15 17.75 -10.01 -1.37
N ARG A 16 17.56 -10.77 -2.43
CA ARG A 16 17.24 -12.20 -2.34
C ARG A 16 18.45 -13.00 -1.86
N GLY A 17 18.28 -13.78 -0.79
CA GLY A 17 19.30 -14.69 -0.27
C GLY A 17 20.47 -14.04 0.48
N LEU A 18 20.44 -12.71 0.71
CA LEU A 18 21.57 -11.98 1.32
C LEU A 18 22.00 -12.50 2.69
N GLY A 19 21.05 -12.98 3.51
CA GLY A 19 21.32 -13.50 4.86
C GLY A 19 21.45 -15.03 4.92
N PHE A 20 21.29 -15.73 3.79
CA PHE A 20 21.26 -17.19 3.78
C PHE A 20 22.68 -17.74 4.01
N GLN A 21 22.85 -18.54 5.06
CA GLN A 21 24.15 -19.08 5.52
C GLN A 21 25.21 -18.05 5.95
N LYS A 22 24.83 -16.78 6.14
CA LYS A 22 25.72 -15.72 6.63
C LYS A 22 25.64 -15.55 8.15
N LYS A 23 26.75 -15.21 8.78
CA LYS A 23 26.87 -14.88 10.21
C LYS A 23 27.31 -13.43 10.40
N SER A 24 27.10 -12.89 11.60
CA SER A 24 27.57 -11.54 11.94
C SER A 24 29.08 -11.42 11.73
N GLY A 25 29.48 -10.44 10.92
CA GLY A 25 30.87 -10.22 10.53
C GLY A 25 31.23 -10.74 9.13
N ASP A 26 30.36 -11.51 8.48
CA ASP A 26 30.57 -11.93 7.09
C ASP A 26 30.28 -10.78 6.12
N GLU A 27 31.08 -10.69 5.06
CA GLU A 27 30.83 -9.77 3.94
C GLU A 27 29.59 -10.18 3.14
N ILE A 28 28.85 -9.18 2.69
CA ILE A 28 27.63 -9.33 1.90
C ILE A 28 27.98 -9.14 0.42
N ASP A 29 27.48 -10.03 -0.43
CA ASP A 29 27.61 -9.89 -1.87
C ASP A 29 26.70 -8.74 -2.34
N THR A 30 27.32 -7.63 -2.75
CA THR A 30 26.63 -6.42 -3.20
C THR A 30 25.85 -6.63 -4.50
N SER A 31 26.15 -7.67 -5.28
CA SER A 31 25.42 -7.98 -6.52
C SER A 31 24.00 -8.51 -6.26
N LEU A 32 23.78 -9.08 -5.07
CA LEU A 32 22.47 -9.56 -4.63
C LEU A 32 21.65 -8.47 -3.93
N VAL A 33 22.24 -7.29 -3.72
CA VAL A 33 21.57 -6.17 -3.05
C VAL A 33 20.66 -5.47 -4.05
N GLU A 34 19.36 -5.56 -3.80
CA GLU A 34 18.32 -4.88 -4.57
C GLU A 34 18.08 -3.46 -4.07
N LYS A 35 18.25 -3.22 -2.75
CA LYS A 35 18.09 -1.88 -2.17
C LYS A 35 18.92 -1.71 -0.90
N THR A 36 19.54 -0.55 -0.77
CA THR A 36 20.28 -0.14 0.43
C THR A 36 19.57 1.05 1.08
N PHE A 37 19.37 0.97 2.38
CA PHE A 37 18.87 2.07 3.22
C PHE A 37 19.99 2.47 4.16
N VAL A 38 20.39 3.74 4.08
CA VAL A 38 21.38 4.30 5.00
C VAL A 38 20.67 4.74 6.27
N MET A 39 21.11 4.27 7.43
CA MET A 39 20.59 4.75 8.71
C MET A 39 21.21 6.11 9.03
N GLN A 40 20.63 7.16 8.46
CA GLN A 40 20.66 8.47 9.11
C GLN A 40 19.63 8.44 10.23
N ASP A 41 20.01 8.92 11.42
CA ASP A 41 19.20 9.07 12.64
C ASP A 41 17.83 9.70 12.34
N SER A 42 16.89 8.89 11.85
CA SER A 42 15.56 9.31 11.45
C SER A 42 14.58 8.31 12.03
N THR A 43 13.48 8.81 12.56
CA THR A 43 12.40 7.97 13.12
C THR A 43 11.91 6.91 12.12
N ALA A 44 11.98 7.19 10.82
CA ALA A 44 11.60 6.26 9.74
C ALA A 44 12.53 5.03 9.60
N THR A 45 13.84 5.16 9.84
CA THR A 45 14.78 4.02 9.78
C THR A 45 14.65 3.09 10.99
N ASN A 46 14.26 3.65 12.14
CA ASN A 46 13.93 2.87 13.35
C ASN A 46 12.60 2.10 13.20
N GLU A 47 11.58 2.67 12.57
CA GLU A 47 10.33 1.96 12.26
C GLU A 47 10.50 0.86 11.20
N LEU A 48 11.29 1.13 10.15
CA LEU A 48 11.74 0.11 9.19
C LEU A 48 12.37 -1.10 9.91
N THR A 49 13.29 -0.82 10.84
CA THR A 49 13.98 -1.86 11.60
C THR A 49 13.00 -2.72 12.39
N ARG A 50 11.98 -2.13 13.04
CA ARG A 50 10.97 -2.90 13.79
C ARG A 50 10.11 -3.76 12.89
N VAL A 51 9.51 -3.19 11.84
CA VAL A 51 8.61 -3.94 10.94
C VAL A 51 9.34 -5.12 10.28
N TYR A 52 10.60 -4.93 9.88
CA TYR A 52 11.41 -6.00 9.28
C TYR A 52 11.98 -7.01 10.28
N ILE A 53 12.03 -6.71 11.59
CA ILE A 53 12.40 -7.69 12.62
C ILE A 53 11.27 -8.72 12.81
N ASP A 54 10.01 -8.30 12.71
CA ASP A 54 8.86 -9.16 12.96
C ASP A 54 8.46 -10.01 11.74
N LEU A 55 8.86 -9.60 10.54
CA LEU A 55 8.65 -10.35 9.29
C LEU A 55 9.55 -11.59 9.21
N SER A 56 8.97 -12.72 8.83
CA SER A 56 9.80 -13.88 8.47
C SER A 56 10.61 -13.60 7.18
N PRO A 57 11.72 -14.33 6.92
CA PRO A 57 12.48 -14.17 5.68
C PRO A 57 11.63 -14.38 4.42
N LEU A 58 10.65 -15.28 4.49
CA LEU A 58 9.77 -15.59 3.37
C LEU A 58 8.71 -14.49 3.17
N GLU A 59 8.18 -13.91 4.26
CA GLU A 59 7.28 -12.75 4.19
C GLU A 59 8.00 -11.52 3.62
N THR A 60 9.24 -11.29 4.04
CA THR A 60 10.10 -10.23 3.51
C THR A 60 10.28 -10.37 2.00
N GLU A 61 10.53 -11.58 1.51
CA GLU A 61 10.69 -11.85 0.08
C GLU A 61 9.40 -11.56 -0.69
N VAL A 62 8.24 -11.95 -0.15
CA VAL A 62 6.93 -11.68 -0.76
C VAL A 62 6.68 -10.17 -0.86
N VAL A 63 6.93 -9.40 0.20
CA VAL A 63 6.78 -7.93 0.17
C VAL A 63 7.65 -7.33 -0.92
N LEU A 64 8.93 -7.71 -1.00
CA LEU A 64 9.85 -7.17 -1.99
C LEU A 64 9.43 -7.50 -3.42
N ASP A 65 8.97 -8.73 -3.68
CA ASP A 65 8.49 -9.11 -5.02
C ASP A 65 7.21 -8.35 -5.41
N ILE A 66 6.28 -8.13 -4.47
CA ILE A 66 5.07 -7.32 -4.71
C ILE A 66 5.47 -5.88 -5.07
N ILE A 67 6.40 -5.29 -4.31
CA ILE A 67 6.86 -3.93 -4.56
C ILE A 67 7.54 -3.84 -5.92
N LYS A 68 8.44 -4.79 -6.23
CA LYS A 68 9.14 -4.85 -7.51
C LYS A 68 8.16 -4.94 -8.69
N HIS A 69 7.17 -5.84 -8.60
CA HIS A 69 6.12 -5.95 -9.61
C HIS A 69 5.34 -4.63 -9.76
N GLY A 70 4.99 -3.99 -8.64
CA GLY A 70 4.36 -2.67 -8.65
C GLY A 70 5.20 -1.59 -9.35
N GLN A 71 6.52 -1.58 -9.13
CA GLN A 71 7.44 -0.64 -9.78
C GLN A 71 7.49 -0.86 -11.30
N GLU A 72 7.50 -2.12 -11.74
CA GLU A 72 7.50 -2.48 -13.17
C GLU A 72 6.20 -2.08 -13.86
N VAL A 73 5.05 -2.37 -13.24
CA VAL A 73 3.71 -2.07 -13.79
C VAL A 73 3.42 -0.57 -13.80
N LEU A 74 3.73 0.13 -12.71
CA LEU A 74 3.44 1.57 -12.56
C LEU A 74 4.55 2.46 -13.09
N LYS A 75 5.70 1.89 -13.47
CA LYS A 75 6.89 2.61 -13.98
C LYS A 75 7.34 3.73 -13.05
N THR A 76 7.30 3.47 -11.74
CA THR A 76 7.67 4.43 -10.69
C THR A 76 8.53 3.75 -9.64
N THR A 77 9.27 4.56 -8.88
CA THR A 77 9.90 4.12 -7.64
C THR A 77 9.05 4.53 -6.44
N PHE A 78 9.17 3.79 -5.35
CA PHE A 78 8.48 4.10 -4.09
C PHE A 78 9.48 4.45 -2.99
N ASP A 79 9.03 5.29 -2.06
CA ASP A 79 9.80 5.71 -0.91
C ASP A 79 9.71 4.73 0.24
N THR A 80 10.64 4.86 1.17
CA THR A 80 10.69 4.12 2.43
C THR A 80 9.34 3.95 3.16
N PRO A 81 8.50 4.99 3.36
CA PRO A 81 7.24 4.83 4.07
C PRO A 81 6.28 3.83 3.41
N PHE A 82 6.30 3.72 2.08
CA PHE A 82 5.49 2.74 1.36
C PHE A 82 5.97 1.30 1.64
N TYR A 83 7.28 1.08 1.68
CA TYR A 83 7.84 -0.24 2.02
C TYR A 83 7.40 -0.67 3.42
N ILE A 84 7.45 0.25 4.40
CA ILE A 84 7.01 -0.03 5.77
C ILE A 84 5.51 -0.37 5.80
N ALA A 85 4.68 0.52 5.23
CA ALA A 85 3.23 0.39 5.30
C ALA A 85 2.71 -0.88 4.63
N LEU A 86 3.27 -1.26 3.47
CA LEU A 86 2.88 -2.48 2.79
C LEU A 86 3.34 -3.73 3.55
N ALA A 87 4.55 -3.69 4.13
CA ALA A 87 5.10 -4.80 4.89
C ALA A 87 4.28 -5.08 6.16
N ASP A 88 3.92 -4.03 6.89
CA ASP A 88 3.06 -4.10 8.08
C ASP A 88 1.66 -4.61 7.73
N HIS A 89 1.05 -4.06 6.68
CA HIS A 89 -0.26 -4.52 6.20
C HIS A 89 -0.24 -6.01 5.82
N LEU A 90 0.80 -6.47 5.10
CA LEU A 90 0.89 -7.86 4.69
C LEU A 90 1.11 -8.78 5.90
N HIS A 91 2.01 -8.42 6.81
CA HIS A 91 2.26 -9.20 8.02
C HIS A 91 0.99 -9.38 8.85
N TYR A 92 0.27 -8.29 9.11
CA TYR A 92 -1.00 -8.33 9.83
C TYR A 92 -2.07 -9.13 9.08
N THR A 93 -2.13 -8.99 7.75
CA THR A 93 -3.06 -9.72 6.89
C THR A 93 -2.81 -11.23 6.92
N LEU A 94 -1.55 -11.66 6.92
CA LEU A 94 -1.17 -13.06 7.04
C LEU A 94 -1.50 -13.61 8.43
N GLN A 95 -1.27 -12.82 9.48
CA GLN A 95 -1.61 -13.21 10.85
C GLN A 95 -3.13 -13.43 11.00
N ARG A 96 -3.95 -12.46 10.60
CA ARG A 96 -5.42 -12.55 10.72
C ARG A 96 -6.03 -13.60 9.80
N SER A 97 -5.43 -13.87 8.64
CA SER A 97 -5.91 -14.89 7.71
C SER A 97 -5.85 -16.29 8.34
N ARG A 98 -4.89 -16.54 9.24
CA ARG A 98 -4.82 -17.80 10.01
C ARG A 98 -5.95 -17.92 11.02
N GLU A 99 -6.52 -16.79 11.45
CA GLU A 99 -7.65 -16.70 12.37
C GLU A 99 -9.01 -16.66 11.65
N ASN A 100 -9.03 -16.78 10.31
CA ASN A 100 -10.21 -16.64 9.44
C ASN A 100 -10.97 -15.31 9.62
N LEU A 101 -10.26 -14.25 10.02
CA LEU A 101 -10.84 -12.91 10.13
C LEU A 101 -10.77 -12.20 8.77
N ILE A 102 -11.94 -11.97 8.18
CA ILE A 102 -12.08 -11.25 6.90
C ILE A 102 -12.38 -9.79 7.19
N ILE A 103 -11.57 -8.88 6.62
CA ILE A 103 -11.81 -7.44 6.70
C ILE A 103 -12.16 -6.94 5.31
N GLN A 104 -13.38 -6.45 5.17
CA GLN A 104 -13.85 -5.88 3.91
C GLN A 104 -13.35 -4.44 3.79
N ASN A 105 -12.74 -4.13 2.65
CA ASN A 105 -12.43 -2.75 2.32
C ASN A 105 -13.73 -2.05 1.87
N PRO A 106 -14.20 -1.01 2.59
CA PRO A 106 -15.42 -0.31 2.22
C PRO A 106 -15.33 0.44 0.89
N LEU A 107 -14.17 0.48 0.24
CA LEU A 107 -13.92 1.17 -1.03
C LEU A 107 -13.65 0.21 -2.17
N SER A 108 -13.93 -1.08 -1.98
CA SER A 108 -13.51 -2.13 -2.90
C SER A 108 -14.02 -1.90 -4.32
N TRP A 109 -15.27 -1.46 -4.45
CA TRP A 109 -15.87 -1.13 -5.73
C TRP A 109 -15.21 0.08 -6.40
N GLU A 110 -14.99 1.16 -5.65
CA GLU A 110 -14.43 2.41 -6.14
C GLU A 110 -12.99 2.18 -6.62
N ILE A 111 -12.18 1.48 -5.83
CA ILE A 111 -10.79 1.16 -6.18
C ILE A 111 -10.76 0.31 -7.45
N ARG A 112 -11.61 -0.72 -7.54
CA ARG A 112 -11.73 -1.54 -8.75
C ARG A 112 -12.13 -0.72 -9.99
N LYS A 113 -13.03 0.25 -9.81
CA LYS A 113 -13.60 1.04 -10.89
C LYS A 113 -12.64 2.11 -11.40
N PHE A 114 -11.99 2.84 -10.50
CA PHE A 114 -11.23 4.05 -10.81
C PHE A 114 -9.72 3.81 -10.90
N PHE A 115 -9.22 2.75 -10.26
CA PHE A 115 -7.81 2.39 -10.23
C PHE A 115 -7.62 0.95 -10.71
N PRO A 116 -8.04 0.61 -11.95
CA PRO A 116 -8.03 -0.78 -12.42
C PRO A 116 -6.63 -1.38 -12.53
N LYS A 117 -5.59 -0.54 -12.70
CA LYS A 117 -4.20 -1.01 -12.73
C LYS A 117 -3.72 -1.40 -11.34
N GLU A 118 -3.99 -0.56 -10.35
CA GLU A 118 -3.63 -0.78 -8.96
C GLU A 118 -4.46 -1.91 -8.36
N TYR A 119 -5.74 -2.01 -8.74
CA TYR A 119 -6.58 -3.16 -8.39
C TYR A 119 -6.02 -4.47 -8.96
N GLN A 120 -5.57 -4.47 -10.22
CA GLN A 120 -4.89 -5.63 -10.80
C GLN A 120 -3.58 -5.95 -10.07
N LEU A 121 -2.82 -4.95 -9.64
CA LEU A 121 -1.65 -5.17 -8.79
C LEU A 121 -2.01 -5.81 -7.45
N GLY A 122 -3.12 -5.43 -6.84
CA GLY A 122 -3.67 -6.11 -5.67
C GLY A 122 -3.93 -7.60 -5.95
N ARG A 123 -4.59 -7.92 -7.07
CA ARG A 123 -4.83 -9.32 -7.49
C ARG A 123 -3.53 -10.09 -7.67
N ASP A 124 -2.55 -9.47 -8.32
CA ASP A 124 -1.25 -10.07 -8.58
C ASP A 124 -0.48 -10.29 -7.26
N ALA A 125 -0.61 -9.38 -6.30
CA ALA A 125 -0.01 -9.53 -4.98
C ALA A 125 -0.58 -10.75 -4.22
N LEU A 126 -1.88 -10.97 -4.27
CA LEU A 126 -2.51 -12.18 -3.70
C LEU A 126 -1.98 -13.45 -4.36
N LYS A 127 -1.75 -13.41 -5.67
CA LYS A 127 -1.15 -14.53 -6.41
C LYS A 127 0.29 -14.79 -5.96
N ILE A 128 1.12 -13.75 -5.80
CA ILE A 128 2.49 -13.87 -5.30
C ILE A 128 2.50 -14.49 -3.89
N VAL A 129 1.60 -14.04 -3.02
CA VAL A 129 1.44 -14.60 -1.67
C VAL A 129 1.10 -16.10 -1.74
N PHE A 130 0.15 -16.49 -2.59
CA PHE A 130 -0.22 -17.89 -2.75
C PHE A 130 0.94 -18.74 -3.29
N GLU A 131 1.64 -18.27 -4.32
CA GLU A 131 2.75 -18.99 -4.95
C GLU A 131 3.94 -19.19 -4.00
N LYS A 132 4.21 -18.24 -3.10
CA LYS A 132 5.35 -18.29 -2.18
C LYS A 132 5.04 -18.89 -0.81
N LEU A 133 3.87 -18.60 -0.26
CA LEU A 133 3.50 -19.02 1.10
C LEU A 133 2.49 -20.17 1.12
N GLY A 134 1.85 -20.49 0.00
CA GLY A 134 0.74 -21.44 -0.06
C GLY A 134 -0.53 -20.96 0.66
N ILE A 135 -0.60 -19.67 1.02
CA ILE A 135 -1.71 -19.07 1.76
C ILE A 135 -2.66 -18.41 0.77
N ILE A 136 -3.94 -18.73 0.87
CA ILE A 136 -5.00 -18.08 0.10
C ILE A 136 -5.53 -16.92 0.95
N LEU A 137 -5.21 -15.69 0.55
CA LEU A 137 -5.79 -14.51 1.16
C LEU A 137 -7.19 -14.24 0.62
N PRO A 138 -8.07 -13.62 1.43
CA PRO A 138 -9.39 -13.17 0.97
C PRO A 138 -9.28 -12.18 -0.19
N GLU A 139 -10.22 -12.25 -1.11
CA GLU A 139 -10.33 -11.31 -2.24
C GLU A 139 -10.50 -9.85 -1.78
N ASP A 140 -11.05 -9.65 -0.58
CA ASP A 140 -11.22 -8.34 0.04
C ASP A 140 -9.89 -7.57 0.25
N GLU A 141 -8.74 -8.28 0.28
CA GLU A 141 -7.42 -7.68 0.44
C GLU A 141 -6.92 -6.93 -0.81
N VAL A 142 -7.47 -7.26 -1.98
CA VAL A 142 -7.05 -6.69 -3.26
C VAL A 142 -7.13 -5.18 -3.24
N SER A 143 -8.25 -4.66 -2.74
CA SER A 143 -8.53 -3.23 -2.67
C SER A 143 -7.65 -2.53 -1.64
N SER A 144 -7.32 -3.20 -0.54
CA SER A 144 -6.42 -2.66 0.48
C SER A 144 -4.99 -2.54 -0.03
N ILE A 145 -4.47 -3.58 -0.69
CA ILE A 145 -3.14 -3.55 -1.32
C ILE A 145 -3.09 -2.51 -2.44
N ALA A 146 -4.12 -2.45 -3.29
CA ALA A 146 -4.24 -1.44 -4.33
C ALA A 146 -4.17 -0.02 -3.75
N LEU A 147 -4.83 0.22 -2.61
CA LEU A 147 -4.81 1.52 -1.93
C LEU A 147 -3.40 1.93 -1.49
N HIS A 148 -2.57 0.98 -1.04
CA HIS A 148 -1.16 1.29 -0.74
C HIS A 148 -0.41 1.79 -1.98
N PHE A 149 -0.62 1.18 -3.15
CA PHE A 149 0.00 1.64 -4.39
C PHE A 149 -0.48 3.02 -4.83
N ILE A 150 -1.79 3.27 -4.74
CA ILE A 150 -2.40 4.56 -5.06
C ILE A 150 -1.76 5.66 -4.19
N ASN A 151 -1.65 5.41 -2.88
CA ASN A 151 -1.09 6.36 -1.93
C ASN A 151 0.41 6.64 -2.14
N ALA A 152 1.12 5.75 -2.84
CA ALA A 152 2.56 5.82 -3.02
C ALA A 152 3.01 6.44 -4.36
N GLN A 153 2.09 6.69 -5.29
CA GLN A 153 2.39 7.37 -6.56
C GLN A 153 2.61 8.87 -6.34
N LYS A 154 3.70 9.40 -6.92
CA LYS A 154 4.20 10.77 -6.67
C LYS A 154 4.00 11.77 -7.82
N ASP A 155 3.29 11.41 -8.89
CA ASP A 155 3.25 12.26 -10.09
C ASP A 155 2.30 13.47 -9.90
N SER A 156 2.91 14.60 -9.58
CA SER A 156 2.48 15.58 -8.55
C SER A 156 1.37 16.57 -8.93
N GLY A 157 0.73 16.43 -10.10
CA GLY A 157 -0.32 17.35 -10.53
C GLY A 157 -1.67 16.66 -10.73
N LEU A 158 -1.74 15.79 -11.72
CA LEU A 158 -2.97 15.09 -12.10
C LEU A 158 -3.24 13.87 -11.20
N VAL A 159 -2.19 13.17 -10.75
CA VAL A 159 -2.33 12.07 -9.78
C VAL A 159 -2.62 12.64 -8.40
N GLU A 160 -1.98 13.74 -8.00
CA GLU A 160 -2.30 14.48 -6.77
C GLU A 160 -3.77 14.92 -6.74
N GLN A 161 -4.28 15.53 -7.82
CA GLN A 161 -5.70 15.91 -7.91
C GLN A 161 -6.62 14.69 -7.89
N SER A 162 -6.29 13.63 -8.63
CA SER A 162 -7.10 12.39 -8.66
C SER A 162 -7.10 11.69 -7.31
N TYR A 163 -5.96 11.71 -6.61
CA TYR A 163 -5.79 11.21 -5.27
C TYR A 163 -6.61 12.02 -4.26
N GLN A 164 -6.52 13.35 -4.30
CA GLN A 164 -7.32 14.22 -3.42
C GLN A 164 -8.82 14.04 -3.67
N ILE A 165 -9.25 13.92 -4.93
CA ILE A 165 -10.64 13.63 -5.29
C ILE A 165 -11.06 12.29 -4.71
N SER A 166 -10.27 11.23 -4.94
CA SER A 166 -10.55 9.89 -4.43
C SER A 166 -10.59 9.84 -2.91
N LYS A 167 -9.68 10.55 -2.24
CA LYS A 167 -9.60 10.65 -0.78
C LYS A 167 -10.83 11.35 -0.21
N ILE A 168 -11.26 12.49 -0.78
CA ILE A 168 -12.48 13.17 -0.34
C ILE A 168 -13.71 12.27 -0.51
N VAL A 169 -13.83 11.60 -1.65
CA VAL A 169 -14.95 10.67 -1.91
C VAL A 169 -14.94 9.53 -0.90
N THR A 170 -13.76 8.95 -0.66
CA THR A 170 -13.52 7.89 0.31
C THR A 170 -13.89 8.31 1.73
N ASP A 171 -13.41 9.46 2.19
CA ASP A 171 -13.64 9.97 3.53
C ASP A 171 -15.13 10.26 3.77
N ILE A 172 -15.81 10.85 2.77
CA ILE A 172 -17.26 11.08 2.83
C ILE A 172 -18.03 9.76 2.90
N LEU A 173 -17.65 8.77 2.08
CA LEU A 173 -18.26 7.43 2.12
C LEU A 173 -18.03 6.78 3.48
N GLY A 174 -16.83 6.91 4.06
CA GLY A 174 -16.51 6.43 5.40
C GLY A 174 -17.39 7.05 6.49
N ILE A 175 -17.57 8.38 6.46
CA ILE A 175 -18.45 9.10 7.40
C ILE A 175 -19.90 8.61 7.28
N VAL A 176 -20.42 8.51 6.04
CA VAL A 176 -21.78 8.05 5.79
C VAL A 176 -21.97 6.61 6.27
N ARG A 177 -21.03 5.71 5.98
CA ARG A 177 -21.06 4.31 6.46
C ARG A 177 -21.07 4.25 8.00
N LEU A 178 -20.18 5.01 8.66
CA LEU A 178 -20.09 5.05 10.12
C LEU A 178 -21.38 5.60 10.77
N PHE A 179 -21.96 6.65 10.19
CA PHE A 179 -23.15 7.31 10.74
C PHE A 179 -24.42 6.45 10.59
N TYR A 180 -24.61 5.81 9.43
CA TYR A 180 -25.82 5.04 9.15
C TYR A 180 -25.73 3.56 9.54
N GLY A 181 -24.54 3.03 9.81
CA GLY A 181 -24.33 1.64 10.23
C GLY A 181 -24.79 0.59 9.21
N LYS A 182 -24.94 0.98 7.94
CA LYS A 182 -25.42 0.11 6.85
C LYS A 182 -24.46 0.12 5.68
N ILE A 183 -24.30 -1.06 5.08
CA ILE A 183 -23.70 -1.23 3.76
C ILE A 183 -24.79 -0.84 2.76
N ALA A 184 -24.58 0.25 2.01
CA ALA A 184 -25.51 0.64 0.96
C ALA A 184 -25.53 -0.44 -0.13
N ASP A 185 -26.68 -0.65 -0.78
CA ASP A 185 -26.76 -1.52 -1.95
C ASP A 185 -25.96 -0.89 -3.09
N GLU A 186 -24.76 -1.42 -3.33
CA GLU A 186 -23.75 -0.85 -4.23
C GLU A 186 -24.18 -0.93 -5.71
N ASP A 187 -25.11 -1.82 -6.03
CA ASP A 187 -25.70 -1.94 -7.37
C ASP A 187 -26.92 -1.02 -7.56
N SER A 188 -27.38 -0.36 -6.50
CA SER A 188 -28.52 0.54 -6.60
C SER A 188 -28.20 1.78 -7.42
N VAL A 189 -29.17 2.23 -8.20
CA VAL A 189 -29.09 3.50 -8.95
C VAL A 189 -28.83 4.68 -8.00
N SER A 190 -29.38 4.63 -6.79
CA SER A 190 -29.22 5.66 -5.77
C SER A 190 -27.78 5.75 -5.26
N TYR A 191 -27.11 4.62 -5.03
CA TYR A 191 -25.71 4.59 -4.59
C TYR A 191 -24.77 5.09 -5.69
N ASN A 192 -24.97 4.62 -6.92
CA ASN A 192 -24.21 5.09 -8.08
C ASN A 192 -24.38 6.60 -8.31
N ARG A 193 -25.60 7.12 -8.16
CA ARG A 193 -25.88 8.56 -8.24
C ARG A 193 -25.16 9.32 -7.12
N PHE A 194 -25.21 8.81 -5.90
CA PHE A 194 -24.54 9.42 -4.76
C PHE A 194 -23.02 9.53 -4.99
N ILE A 195 -22.36 8.44 -5.36
CA ILE A 195 -20.92 8.45 -5.69
C ILE A 195 -20.62 9.46 -6.78
N THR A 196 -21.37 9.42 -7.88
CA THR A 196 -21.17 10.33 -9.02
C THR A 196 -21.24 11.80 -8.60
N HIS A 197 -22.22 12.17 -7.76
CA HIS A 197 -22.32 13.55 -7.26
C HIS A 197 -21.22 13.90 -6.26
N THR A 198 -20.83 12.97 -5.39
CA THR A 198 -19.71 13.16 -4.45
C THR A 198 -18.39 13.34 -5.20
N GLN A 199 -18.20 12.64 -6.32
CA GLN A 199 -17.06 12.84 -7.22
C GLN A 199 -17.06 14.22 -7.86
N TYR A 200 -18.19 14.66 -8.42
CA TYR A 200 -18.30 16.03 -8.95
C TYR A 200 -18.08 17.08 -7.87
N PHE A 201 -18.52 16.83 -6.64
CA PHE A 201 -18.23 17.69 -5.50
C PHE A 201 -16.74 17.74 -5.20
N ALA A 202 -16.08 16.59 -5.04
CA ALA A 202 -14.65 16.50 -4.76
C ALA A 202 -13.81 17.15 -5.87
N GLN A 203 -14.19 16.94 -7.14
CA GLN A 203 -13.54 17.58 -8.29
C GLN A 203 -13.66 19.11 -8.25
N ARG A 204 -14.84 19.65 -7.87
CA ARG A 204 -15.01 21.10 -7.69
C ARG A 204 -14.17 21.65 -6.54
N VAL A 205 -14.12 20.94 -5.41
CA VAL A 205 -13.33 21.32 -4.23
C VAL A 205 -11.84 21.38 -4.58
N VAL A 206 -11.32 20.31 -5.20
CA VAL A 206 -9.90 20.21 -5.57
C VAL A 206 -9.51 21.23 -6.64
N ASN A 207 -10.41 21.52 -7.59
CA ASN A 207 -10.17 22.52 -8.64
C ASN A 207 -10.39 23.97 -8.16
N GLY A 208 -10.71 24.20 -6.87
CA GLY A 208 -10.95 25.55 -6.33
C GLY A 208 -12.21 26.24 -6.89
N VAL A 209 -13.11 25.49 -7.53
CA VAL A 209 -14.37 26.01 -8.08
C VAL A 209 -15.40 26.07 -6.97
N VAL A 210 -15.22 26.99 -6.03
CA VAL A 210 -16.21 27.29 -5.00
C VAL A 210 -17.25 28.24 -5.59
N GLN A 211 -18.36 27.70 -6.11
CA GLN A 211 -19.57 28.49 -6.30
C GLN A 211 -20.42 28.39 -5.03
N GLY A 212 -20.38 29.47 -4.25
CA GLY A 212 -21.22 29.69 -3.08
C GLY A 212 -20.72 30.92 -2.34
N LYS A 213 -21.45 32.03 -2.41
CA LYS A 213 -21.34 33.02 -1.33
C LYS A 213 -21.76 32.27 -0.07
N ASN A 214 -20.98 32.37 1.01
CA ASN A 214 -21.45 31.93 2.32
C ASN A 214 -22.84 32.54 2.53
N ASP A 215 -23.85 31.69 2.75
CA ASP A 215 -25.14 32.16 3.22
C ASP A 215 -24.89 32.75 4.62
N THR A 216 -24.78 34.07 4.66
CA THR A 216 -24.73 34.89 5.89
C THR A 216 -26.10 34.96 6.54
#